data_AF-A0A6A5SJW3-F1
#
_entry.id   AF-A0A6A5SJW3-F1
#
_cell.length_a   1.000
_cell.length_b   1.000
_cell.length_c   1.000
_cell.angle_alpha   90.00
_cell.angle_beta   90.00
_cell.angle_gamma   90.00
#
_symmetry.space_group_name_H-M   'P 1'
#
loop_
_entity.id
_entity.type
_entity.pdbx_description
1 polymer ?
#
loop_
_entity_poly.entity_id
_entity_poly.type
_entity_poly.pdbx_seq_one_letter_code
_entity_poly.pdbx_strand_id
1 'polypeptide(L)'
;MKLNGFELFAFFLCSSLSGLLFSVWANTELINDREVTLLMVVFAAVVFALFVQLSTGRAINVYFSKDAGEVYKKQLADVKESHRRHLTTLKQDHHIEVHHLRSSLNTANAKYIRLHSEHDYMSSMYQDQMHATQEQEDRIHYLDKKLQEFGQSTPVNLAPFSAPPSQVSFSNPPRRRRSHSFSKSPATRSPLSQVVEAEEE
;
A
#
# COMPACT_ATOMS: atom_id res chain seq x y z
N MET A 1 -35.69 24.61 -18.28
CA MET A 1 -35.93 25.97 -17.74
C MET A 1 -37.36 26.02 -17.24
N LYS A 2 -37.60 26.54 -16.03
CA LYS A 2 -38.95 26.81 -15.54
C LYS A 2 -39.45 28.05 -16.28
N LEU A 3 -40.63 28.02 -16.88
CA LEU A 3 -41.26 29.25 -17.39
C LEU A 3 -41.30 30.25 -16.24
N ASN A 4 -40.77 31.45 -16.45
CA ASN A 4 -40.84 32.47 -15.42
C ASN A 4 -42.32 32.82 -15.20
N GLY A 5 -42.72 33.07 -13.94
CA GLY A 5 -44.11 33.45 -13.64
C GLY A 5 -44.60 34.63 -14.50
N PHE A 6 -43.68 35.50 -14.90
CA PHE A 6 -43.90 36.59 -15.85
C PHE A 6 -44.27 36.11 -17.27
N GLU A 7 -43.62 35.08 -17.80
CA GLU A 7 -43.90 34.55 -19.14
C GLU A 7 -45.26 33.84 -19.19
N LEU A 8 -45.59 33.09 -18.12
CA LEU A 8 -46.91 32.49 -17.95
C LEU A 8 -48.01 33.54 -17.82
N PHE A 9 -47.75 34.60 -17.06
CA PHE A 9 -48.68 35.72 -16.91
C PHE A 9 -48.88 36.49 -18.22
N ALA A 10 -47.80 36.78 -18.94
CA ALA A 10 -47.87 37.44 -20.25
C ALA A 10 -48.60 36.57 -21.29
N PHE A 11 -48.38 35.25 -21.28
CA PHE A 11 -49.09 34.33 -22.15
C PHE A 11 -50.58 34.26 -21.83
N PHE A 12 -50.93 34.21 -20.54
CA PHE A 12 -52.32 34.22 -20.09
C PHE A 12 -53.03 35.51 -20.46
N LEU A 13 -52.38 36.66 -20.28
CA LEU A 13 -52.90 37.97 -20.70
C LEU A 13 -53.06 38.06 -22.22
N CYS A 14 -52.09 37.56 -22.98
CA CYS A 14 -52.16 37.60 -24.44
C CYS A 14 -53.27 36.67 -24.97
N SER A 15 -53.46 35.50 -24.35
CA SER A 15 -54.56 34.58 -24.67
C SER A 15 -55.93 35.14 -24.29
N SER A 16 -56.06 35.79 -23.13
CA SER A 16 -57.32 36.40 -22.70
C SER A 16 -57.70 37.63 -23.53
N LEU A 17 -56.72 38.49 -23.87
CA LEU A 17 -56.93 39.62 -24.77
C LEU A 17 -57.31 39.16 -26.18
N SER A 18 -56.66 38.11 -26.70
CA SER A 18 -56.99 37.54 -28.01
C SER A 18 -58.42 36.96 -28.02
N GLY A 19 -58.81 36.24 -26.96
CA GLY A 19 -60.16 35.68 -26.83
C GLY A 19 -61.26 36.75 -26.71
N LEU A 20 -61.00 37.82 -25.94
CA LEU A 20 -61.92 38.95 -25.84
C LEU A 20 -62.09 39.67 -27.17
N LEU A 21 -61.00 39.96 -27.88
CA LEU A 21 -61.04 40.64 -29.18
C LEU A 21 -61.72 39.79 -30.25
N PHE A 22 -61.50 38.47 -30.26
CA PHE A 22 -62.21 37.55 -31.13
C PHE A 22 -63.72 37.53 -30.84
N SER A 23 -64.11 37.55 -29.57
CA SER A 23 -65.52 37.60 -29.17
C SER A 23 -66.21 38.92 -29.54
N VAL A 24 -65.48 40.04 -29.51
CA VAL A 24 -65.99 41.35 -29.91
C VAL A 24 -66.13 41.42 -31.43
N TRP A 25 -65.17 40.89 -32.19
CA TRP A 25 -65.27 40.76 -33.65
C TRP A 25 -66.46 39.91 -34.08
N ALA A 26 -66.69 38.77 -33.41
CA ALA A 26 -67.81 37.88 -33.74
C ALA A 26 -69.20 38.51 -33.47
N ASN A 27 -69.28 39.51 -32.57
CA ASN A 27 -70.54 40.11 -32.13
C ASN A 27 -70.74 41.57 -32.61
N THR A 28 -69.71 42.21 -33.20
CA THR A 28 -69.75 43.62 -33.61
C THR A 28 -68.94 43.86 -34.89
N GLU A 29 -69.50 44.61 -35.86
CA GLU A 29 -68.81 45.01 -37.11
C GLU A 29 -67.76 46.12 -36.93
N LEU A 30 -67.36 46.43 -35.68
CA LEU A 30 -66.40 47.52 -35.39
C LEU A 30 -64.95 47.15 -35.73
N ILE A 31 -64.63 45.86 -35.86
CA ILE A 31 -63.25 45.36 -36.05
C ILE A 31 -63.13 44.78 -37.46
N ASN A 32 -62.08 45.16 -38.18
CA ASN A 32 -61.84 44.72 -39.56
C ASN A 32 -61.04 43.40 -39.59
N ASP A 33 -61.34 42.50 -40.52
CA ASP A 33 -60.74 41.14 -40.62
C ASP A 33 -59.19 41.15 -40.70
N ARG A 34 -58.62 42.24 -41.22
CA ARG A 34 -57.16 42.44 -41.29
C ARG A 34 -56.50 42.58 -39.92
N GLU A 35 -57.19 43.16 -38.94
CA GLU A 35 -56.66 43.36 -37.59
C GLU A 35 -56.68 42.06 -36.79
N VAL A 36 -57.75 41.27 -36.94
CA VAL A 36 -57.89 39.95 -36.31
C VAL A 36 -56.87 38.96 -36.87
N THR A 37 -56.65 38.95 -38.18
CA THR A 37 -55.64 38.09 -38.80
C THR A 37 -54.22 38.47 -38.35
N LEU A 38 -53.89 39.76 -38.24
CA LEU A 38 -52.59 40.20 -37.71
C LEU A 38 -52.40 39.78 -36.25
N LEU A 39 -53.44 39.90 -35.42
CA LEU A 39 -53.38 39.51 -34.01
C LEU A 39 -53.18 38.00 -33.84
N MET A 40 -53.90 37.20 -34.61
CA MET A 40 -53.74 35.74 -34.62
C MET A 40 -52.34 35.32 -35.07
N VAL A 41 -51.75 36.01 -36.05
CA VAL A 41 -50.38 35.76 -36.49
C VAL A 41 -49.37 36.11 -35.39
N VAL A 42 -49.54 37.23 -34.69
CA VAL A 42 -48.68 37.61 -33.56
C VAL A 42 -48.80 36.60 -32.41
N PHE A 43 -50.02 36.18 -32.08
CA PHE A 43 -50.24 35.16 -31.05
C PHE A 43 -49.59 33.82 -31.42
N ALA A 44 -49.78 33.35 -32.66
CA ALA A 44 -49.17 32.13 -33.16
C ALA A 44 -47.63 32.21 -33.15
N ALA A 45 -47.05 33.36 -33.50
CA ALA A 45 -45.61 33.58 -33.44
C ALA A 45 -45.06 33.50 -32.00
N VAL A 46 -45.77 34.06 -31.02
CA VAL A 46 -45.39 33.97 -29.59
C VAL A 46 -45.50 32.54 -29.07
N VAL A 47 -46.58 31.82 -29.40
CA VAL A 47 -46.76 30.40 -29.04
C VAL A 47 -45.63 29.55 -29.64
N PHE A 48 -45.31 29.77 -30.91
CA PHE A 48 -44.24 29.05 -31.60
C PHE A 48 -42.86 29.34 -30.99
N ALA A 49 -42.57 30.60 -30.67
CA ALA A 49 -41.32 30.98 -30.03
C ALA A 49 -41.13 30.30 -28.65
N LEU A 50 -42.18 30.27 -27.82
CA LEU A 50 -42.16 29.59 -26.52
C LEU A 50 -41.99 28.08 -26.68
N PHE A 51 -42.66 27.47 -27.66
CA PHE A 51 -42.52 26.04 -27.95
C PHE A 51 -41.09 25.69 -28.39
N VAL A 52 -40.47 26.51 -29.25
CA VAL A 52 -39.07 26.33 -29.67
C VAL A 52 -38.11 26.47 -28.49
N GLN A 53 -38.31 27.46 -27.61
CA GLN A 53 -37.46 27.63 -26.43
C GLN A 53 -37.56 26.45 -25.45
N LEU A 54 -38.76 25.93 -25.21
CA LEU A 54 -38.96 24.79 -24.32
C LEU A 54 -38.40 23.48 -24.90
N SER A 55 -38.60 23.24 -26.20
CA SER A 55 -38.11 22.04 -26.87
C SER A 55 -36.59 22.02 -26.98
N THR A 56 -35.97 23.13 -27.35
CA THR A 56 -34.50 23.26 -27.41
C THR A 56 -33.86 23.09 -26.04
N GLY A 57 -34.41 23.72 -24.99
CA GLY A 57 -33.89 23.54 -23.62
C GLY A 57 -33.96 22.10 -23.13
N ARG A 58 -35.02 21.35 -23.48
CA ARG A 58 -35.12 19.93 -23.15
C ARG A 58 -34.14 19.08 -23.94
N ALA A 59 -34.00 19.33 -25.24
CA ALA A 59 -33.07 18.60 -26.11
C ALA A 59 -31.61 18.79 -25.67
N ILE A 60 -31.22 20.02 -25.34
CA ILE A 60 -29.89 20.38 -24.85
C ILE A 60 -29.60 19.68 -23.52
N ASN A 61 -30.54 19.69 -22.58
CA ASN A 61 -30.36 19.02 -21.28
C ASN A 61 -30.24 17.49 -21.44
N VAL A 62 -31.02 16.88 -22.34
CA VAL A 62 -30.90 15.44 -22.64
C VAL A 62 -29.55 15.11 -23.27
N TYR A 63 -29.06 15.96 -24.18
CA TYR A 63 -27.75 15.79 -24.79
C TYR A 63 -26.62 15.88 -23.75
N PHE A 64 -26.59 16.93 -22.93
CA PHE A 64 -25.57 17.10 -21.89
C PHE A 64 -25.63 16.03 -20.80
N SER A 65 -26.83 15.62 -20.36
CA SER A 65 -26.96 14.57 -19.34
C SER A 65 -26.53 13.19 -19.86
N LYS A 66 -26.79 12.90 -21.14
CA LYS A 66 -26.31 11.68 -21.79
C LYS A 66 -24.78 11.67 -21.91
N ASP A 67 -24.20 12.75 -22.41
CA ASP A 67 -22.75 12.87 -22.62
C ASP A 67 -21.99 12.84 -21.27
N ALA A 68 -22.49 13.56 -20.26
CA ALA A 68 -21.97 13.48 -18.90
C ALA A 68 -22.06 12.04 -18.34
N GLY A 69 -23.19 11.36 -18.55
CA GLY A 69 -23.37 9.97 -18.14
C GLY A 69 -22.39 9.00 -18.81
N GLU A 70 -22.05 9.21 -20.08
CA GLU A 70 -21.06 8.41 -20.81
C GLU A 70 -19.63 8.69 -20.30
N VAL A 71 -19.28 9.95 -20.03
CA VAL A 71 -18.00 10.32 -19.43
C VAL A 71 -17.83 9.69 -18.05
N TYR A 72 -18.85 9.76 -17.18
CA TYR A 72 -18.80 9.14 -15.85
C TYR A 72 -18.63 7.61 -15.93
N LYS A 73 -19.32 6.95 -16.86
CA LYS A 73 -19.17 5.49 -17.06
C LYS A 73 -17.75 5.14 -17.51
N LYS A 74 -17.17 5.93 -18.42
CA LYS A 74 -15.80 5.73 -18.89
C LYS A 74 -14.78 5.93 -17.75
N GLN A 75 -14.91 7.02 -17.00
CA GLN A 75 -14.06 7.28 -15.84
C GLN A 75 -14.16 6.17 -14.79
N LEU A 76 -15.37 5.67 -14.51
CA LEU A 76 -15.56 4.57 -13.57
C LEU A 76 -14.93 3.27 -14.07
N ALA A 77 -15.01 2.99 -15.38
CA ALA A 77 -14.36 1.83 -15.99
C ALA A 77 -12.83 1.94 -15.90
N ASP A 78 -12.26 3.11 -16.19
CA ASP A 78 -10.82 3.37 -16.12
C ASP A 78 -10.29 3.26 -14.68
N VAL A 79 -11.04 3.78 -13.70
CA VAL A 79 -10.70 3.64 -12.27
C VAL A 79 -10.76 2.18 -11.84
N LYS A 80 -11.80 1.44 -12.24
CA LYS A 80 -11.92 0.00 -11.92
C LYS A 80 -10.78 -0.81 -12.54
N GLU A 81 -10.43 -0.53 -13.78
CA GLU A 81 -9.35 -1.22 -14.51
C GLU A 81 -7.98 -0.89 -13.91
N SER A 82 -7.71 0.37 -13.58
CA SER A 82 -6.46 0.77 -12.91
C SER A 82 -6.33 0.16 -11.52
N HIS A 83 -7.42 0.15 -10.73
CA HIS A 83 -7.45 -0.51 -9.43
C HIS A 83 -7.20 -2.02 -9.55
N ARG A 84 -7.83 -2.69 -10.53
CA ARG A 84 -7.61 -4.11 -10.81
C ARG A 84 -6.14 -4.40 -11.09
N ARG A 85 -5.51 -3.62 -11.97
CA ARG A 85 -4.08 -3.77 -12.32
C ARG A 85 -3.19 -3.55 -11.10
N HIS A 86 -3.44 -2.50 -10.34
CA HIS A 86 -2.69 -2.22 -9.12
C HIS A 86 -2.80 -3.38 -8.11
N LEU A 87 -4.00 -3.90 -7.90
CA LEU A 87 -4.22 -5.03 -6.99
C LEU A 87 -3.51 -6.30 -7.46
N THR A 88 -3.50 -6.57 -8.77
CA THR A 88 -2.77 -7.73 -9.31
C THR A 88 -1.26 -7.60 -9.12
N THR A 89 -0.69 -6.41 -9.39
CA THR A 89 0.74 -6.15 -9.18
C THR A 89 1.09 -6.26 -7.70
N LEU A 90 0.30 -5.64 -6.82
CA LEU A 90 0.53 -5.68 -5.38
C LEU A 90 0.49 -7.13 -4.83
N LYS A 91 -0.42 -7.97 -5.32
CA LYS A 91 -0.48 -9.39 -4.95
C LYS A 91 0.75 -10.15 -5.42
N GLN A 92 1.22 -9.89 -6.63
CA GLN A 92 2.42 -10.50 -7.18
C GLN A 92 3.66 -10.09 -6.38
N ASP A 93 3.82 -8.80 -6.10
CA ASP A 93 4.94 -8.26 -5.31
C ASP A 93 4.93 -8.84 -3.90
N HIS A 94 3.76 -8.91 -3.26
CA HIS A 94 3.60 -9.55 -1.96
C HIS A 94 4.02 -11.02 -1.99
N HIS A 95 3.62 -11.77 -3.01
CA HIS A 95 3.98 -13.17 -3.15
C HIS A 95 5.50 -13.37 -3.32
N ILE A 96 6.13 -12.52 -4.14
CA ILE A 96 7.59 -12.51 -4.33
C ILE A 96 8.29 -12.24 -3.00
N GLU A 97 7.84 -11.24 -2.24
CA GLU A 97 8.45 -10.87 -0.96
C GLU A 97 8.28 -11.99 0.08
N VAL A 98 7.11 -12.61 0.16
CA VAL A 98 6.88 -13.76 1.05
C VAL A 98 7.81 -14.93 0.71
N HIS A 99 8.02 -15.22 -0.58
CA HIS A 99 8.98 -16.23 -1.01
C HIS A 99 10.42 -15.88 -0.65
N HIS A 100 10.81 -14.62 -0.84
CA HIS A 100 12.13 -14.12 -0.48
C HIS A 100 12.38 -14.24 1.04
N LEU A 101 11.43 -13.79 1.86
CA LEU A 101 11.48 -13.89 3.32
C LEU A 101 11.57 -15.34 3.78
N ARG A 102 10.78 -16.25 3.20
CA ARG A 102 10.82 -17.67 3.53
C ARG A 102 12.17 -18.30 3.18
N SER A 103 12.74 -17.94 2.04
CA SER A 103 14.09 -18.38 1.64
C SER A 103 15.17 -17.88 2.60
N SER A 104 15.09 -16.61 2.99
CA SER A 104 15.99 -16.01 3.97
C SER A 104 15.89 -16.70 5.33
N LEU A 105 14.67 -16.96 5.81
CA LEU A 105 14.43 -17.66 7.06
C LEU A 105 14.98 -19.10 7.04
N ASN A 106 14.76 -19.83 5.94
CA ASN A 106 15.34 -21.18 5.79
C ASN A 106 16.87 -21.15 5.79
N THR A 107 17.46 -20.16 5.13
CA THR A 107 18.92 -19.99 5.09
C THR A 107 19.48 -19.65 6.47
N ALA A 108 18.80 -18.77 7.22
CA ALA A 108 19.17 -18.42 8.59
C ALA A 108 19.04 -19.64 9.53
N ASN A 109 17.95 -20.41 9.39
CA ASN A 109 17.72 -21.62 10.18
C ASN A 109 18.80 -22.68 9.92
N ALA A 110 19.17 -22.91 8.64
CA ALA A 110 20.26 -23.83 8.30
C ALA A 110 21.60 -23.41 8.91
N LYS A 111 21.91 -22.10 8.92
CA LYS A 111 23.10 -21.57 9.58
C LYS A 111 23.05 -21.77 11.09
N TYR A 112 21.90 -21.56 11.71
CA TYR A 112 21.71 -21.77 13.15
C TYR A 112 21.92 -23.25 13.53
N ILE A 113 21.29 -24.17 12.80
CA ILE A 113 21.46 -25.62 13.02
C ILE A 113 22.94 -26.01 12.90
N ARG A 114 23.63 -25.51 11.87
CA ARG A 114 25.05 -25.77 11.70
C ARG A 114 25.87 -25.25 12.89
N LEU A 115 25.67 -23.99 13.27
CA LEU A 115 26.40 -23.39 14.39
C LEU A 115 26.13 -24.13 15.71
N HIS A 116 24.89 -24.55 15.93
CA HIS A 116 24.52 -25.34 17.10
C HIS A 116 25.24 -26.70 17.10
N SER A 117 25.28 -27.40 15.96
CA SER A 117 26.01 -28.67 15.86
C SER A 117 27.53 -28.52 16.04
N GLU A 118 28.11 -27.43 15.52
CA GLU A 118 29.53 -27.13 15.72
C GLU A 118 29.83 -26.83 17.19
N HIS A 119 28.95 -26.07 17.86
CA HIS A 119 29.05 -25.81 19.29
C HIS A 119 28.98 -27.10 20.12
N ASP A 120 28.00 -27.96 19.85
CA ASP A 120 27.82 -29.22 20.59
C ASP A 120 29.03 -30.14 20.42
N TYR A 121 29.56 -30.24 19.20
CA TYR A 121 30.79 -30.98 18.91
C TYR A 121 32.00 -30.43 19.67
N MET A 122 32.20 -29.10 19.67
CA MET A 122 33.31 -28.50 20.41
C MET A 122 33.15 -28.71 21.93
N SER A 123 31.92 -28.60 22.44
CA SER A 123 31.63 -28.81 23.86
C SER A 123 31.92 -30.26 24.27
N SER A 124 31.55 -31.26 23.46
CA SER A 124 31.84 -32.66 23.75
C SER A 124 33.34 -32.94 23.70
N MET A 125 34.04 -32.44 22.69
CA MET A 125 35.50 -32.56 22.58
C MET A 125 36.21 -31.96 23.78
N TYR A 126 35.75 -30.80 24.27
CA TYR A 126 36.32 -30.16 25.45
C TYR A 126 36.06 -30.96 26.73
N GLN A 127 34.86 -31.53 26.89
CA GLN A 127 34.54 -32.40 28.02
C GLN A 127 35.43 -33.66 28.00
N ASP A 128 35.57 -34.31 26.85
CA ASP A 128 36.44 -35.49 26.70
C ASP A 128 37.90 -35.16 27.02
N GLN A 129 38.38 -34.00 26.58
CA GLN A 129 39.72 -33.53 26.93
C GLN A 129 39.88 -33.35 28.44
N MET A 130 38.89 -32.76 29.11
CA MET A 130 38.93 -32.57 30.56
C MET A 130 38.90 -33.89 31.33
N HIS A 131 38.13 -34.86 30.87
CA HIS A 131 38.14 -36.22 31.43
C HIS A 131 39.51 -36.89 31.26
N ALA A 132 40.11 -36.81 30.06
CA ALA A 132 41.41 -37.39 29.79
C ALA A 132 42.52 -36.74 30.65
N THR A 133 42.50 -35.42 30.83
CA THR A 133 43.47 -34.73 31.69
C THR A 133 43.29 -35.13 33.15
N GLN A 134 42.06 -35.24 33.64
CA GLN A 134 41.79 -35.68 35.01
C GLN A 134 42.31 -37.10 35.26
N GLU A 135 42.05 -38.04 34.34
CA GLU A 135 42.58 -39.41 34.46
C GLU A 135 44.12 -39.45 34.48
N GLN A 136 44.75 -38.59 33.68
CA GLN A 136 46.21 -38.49 33.67
C GLN A 136 46.75 -37.93 34.98
N GLU A 137 46.13 -36.88 35.53
CA GLU A 137 46.48 -36.32 36.84
C GLU A 137 46.33 -37.35 37.96
N ASP A 138 45.23 -38.12 37.98
CA ASP A 138 44.99 -39.18 38.96
C ASP A 138 46.06 -40.28 38.87
N ARG A 139 46.48 -40.66 37.66
CA ARG A 139 47.57 -41.63 37.44
C ARG A 139 48.92 -41.09 37.92
N ILE A 140 49.23 -39.82 37.64
CA ILE A 140 50.45 -39.17 38.13
C ILE A 140 50.45 -39.17 39.66
N HIS A 141 49.36 -38.73 40.28
CA HIS A 141 49.23 -38.68 41.73
C HIS A 141 49.37 -40.08 42.36
N TYR A 142 48.80 -41.12 41.74
CA TYR A 142 48.98 -42.50 42.18
C TYR A 142 50.44 -42.96 42.12
N LEU A 143 51.13 -42.68 41.00
CA LEU A 143 52.54 -43.03 40.81
C LEU A 143 53.45 -42.26 41.78
N ASP A 144 53.22 -40.96 41.98
CA ASP A 144 53.95 -40.15 42.95
C ASP A 144 53.81 -40.70 44.37
N LYS A 145 52.57 -41.05 44.77
CA LYS A 145 52.33 -41.70 46.07
C LYS A 145 53.10 -43.02 46.18
N LYS A 146 53.12 -43.83 45.12
CA LYS A 146 53.89 -45.09 45.11
C LYS A 146 55.39 -44.86 45.20
N LEU A 147 55.95 -43.89 44.45
CA LEU A 147 57.37 -43.55 44.51
C LEU A 147 57.79 -43.06 45.90
N GLN A 148 56.92 -42.29 46.56
CA GLN A 148 57.12 -41.86 47.94
C GLN A 148 57.14 -43.04 48.92
N GLU A 149 56.27 -44.04 48.74
CA GLU A 149 56.29 -45.30 49.53
C GLU A 149 57.62 -46.08 49.36
N PHE A 150 58.27 -45.99 48.19
CA PHE A 150 59.58 -46.62 47.92
C PHE A 150 60.79 -45.76 48.32
N GLY A 151 60.58 -44.61 48.96
CA GLY A 151 61.65 -43.75 49.46
C GLY A 151 62.35 -42.89 48.41
N GLN A 152 61.83 -42.81 47.18
CA GLN A 152 62.31 -41.88 46.15
C GLN A 152 61.47 -40.60 46.19
N SER A 153 61.90 -39.60 46.96
CA SER A 153 61.29 -38.27 46.97
C SER A 153 62.02 -37.35 45.99
N THR A 154 61.50 -37.19 44.78
CA THR A 154 61.89 -36.09 43.90
C THR A 154 60.86 -34.95 44.00
N PRO A 155 61.29 -33.68 44.13
CA PRO A 155 60.38 -32.54 44.20
C PRO A 155 59.82 -32.28 42.80
N VAL A 156 58.58 -32.68 42.55
CA VAL A 156 57.86 -32.33 41.32
C VAL A 156 57.32 -30.91 41.50
N ASN A 157 57.92 -29.95 40.80
CA ASN A 157 57.37 -28.60 40.67
C ASN A 157 56.03 -28.70 39.92
N LEU A 158 54.93 -28.78 40.66
CA LEU A 158 53.57 -28.65 40.15
C LEU A 158 53.36 -27.23 39.64
N ALA A 159 53.55 -27.01 38.34
CA ALA A 159 52.86 -25.93 37.65
C ALA A 159 51.43 -26.42 37.36
N PRO A 160 50.37 -25.67 37.70
CA PRO A 160 49.03 -26.04 37.33
C PRO A 160 48.91 -25.98 35.81
N PHE A 161 48.66 -27.12 35.16
CA PHE A 161 48.29 -27.18 33.75
C PHE A 161 46.80 -26.88 33.61
N SER A 162 46.34 -25.75 34.17
CA SER A 162 45.02 -25.22 33.85
C SER A 162 45.05 -24.69 32.41
N ALA A 163 44.70 -25.60 31.50
CA ALA A 163 44.74 -25.50 30.04
C ALA A 163 46.14 -25.61 29.41
N PRO A 164 46.32 -26.46 28.37
CA PRO A 164 47.52 -26.42 27.56
C PRO A 164 47.67 -25.02 26.94
N PRO A 165 48.83 -24.34 27.07
CA PRO A 165 49.03 -22.98 26.57
C PRO A 165 49.09 -22.87 25.03
N SER A 166 48.68 -23.91 24.30
CA SER A 166 48.81 -23.98 22.86
C SER A 166 47.67 -24.76 22.22
N GLN A 167 46.44 -24.24 22.27
CA GLN A 167 45.39 -24.68 21.33
C GLN A 167 44.22 -23.70 21.18
N VAL A 168 44.08 -22.72 22.06
CA VAL A 168 43.10 -21.64 21.86
C VAL A 168 43.73 -20.50 21.06
N SER A 169 44.04 -20.79 19.79
CA SER A 169 44.05 -19.74 18.77
C SER A 169 42.60 -19.40 18.51
N PHE A 170 42.05 -18.42 19.24
CA PHE A 170 40.87 -17.73 18.72
C PHE A 170 41.32 -17.11 17.40
N SER A 171 40.95 -17.73 16.28
CA SER A 171 41.06 -17.08 14.98
C SER A 171 40.44 -15.70 15.15
N ASN A 172 41.20 -14.64 14.86
CA ASN A 172 40.70 -13.28 14.95
C ASN A 172 39.29 -13.24 14.35
N PRO A 173 38.27 -12.70 15.06
CA PRO A 173 36.93 -12.65 14.53
C PRO A 173 36.99 -12.06 13.13
N PRO A 174 36.25 -12.61 12.14
CA PRO A 174 36.35 -12.18 10.76
C PRO A 174 36.22 -10.66 10.74
N ARG A 175 37.35 -10.01 10.41
CA ARG A 175 37.45 -8.55 10.41
C ARG A 175 36.34 -8.08 9.50
N ARG A 176 35.31 -7.45 10.06
CA ARG A 176 34.13 -6.96 9.35
C ARG A 176 34.66 -6.10 8.21
N ARG A 177 34.81 -6.68 7.01
CA ARG A 177 35.01 -5.91 5.80
C ARG A 177 33.69 -5.19 5.68
N ARG A 178 33.65 -3.95 6.17
CA ARG A 178 32.76 -2.94 5.64
C ARG A 178 33.08 -2.93 4.16
N SER A 179 32.32 -3.72 3.39
CA SER A 179 32.24 -3.53 1.97
C SER A 179 31.70 -2.12 1.82
N HIS A 180 32.61 -1.17 1.63
CA HIS A 180 32.31 0.05 0.91
C HIS A 180 32.00 -0.34 -0.53
N SER A 181 30.89 -1.05 -0.72
CA SER A 181 30.14 -0.96 -1.96
C SER A 181 29.34 0.33 -1.85
N PHE A 182 30.02 1.45 -2.13
CA PHE A 182 29.35 2.62 -2.70
C PHE A 182 28.82 2.21 -4.08
N SER A 183 27.74 1.43 -4.09
CA SER A 183 26.81 1.39 -5.19
C SER A 183 25.64 2.26 -4.75
N LYS A 184 25.54 3.46 -5.33
CA LYS A 184 24.34 4.28 -5.24
C LYS A 184 23.21 3.50 -5.92
N SER A 185 22.48 2.68 -5.18
CA SER A 185 21.12 2.29 -5.54
C SER A 185 20.15 3.26 -4.87
N PRO A 186 19.06 3.66 -5.56
CA PRO A 186 18.09 4.57 -4.96
C PRO A 186 17.43 3.88 -3.78
N ALA A 187 17.37 4.61 -2.67
CA ALA A 187 16.76 4.22 -1.42
C ALA A 187 15.34 3.69 -1.62
N THR A 188 15.16 2.38 -1.55
CA THR A 188 13.92 1.77 -1.10
C THR A 188 13.91 1.93 0.41
N ARG A 189 13.43 3.10 0.87
CA ARG A 189 13.02 3.30 2.26
C ARG A 189 11.97 2.23 2.56
N SER A 190 12.24 1.36 3.55
CA SER A 190 11.21 0.47 4.04
C SER A 190 10.10 1.32 4.68
N PRO A 191 8.82 0.95 4.53
CA PRO A 191 7.70 1.71 5.12
C PRO A 191 7.61 1.57 6.65
N LEU A 192 8.59 0.94 7.31
CA LEU A 192 8.60 0.68 8.76
C LEU A 192 9.55 1.62 9.55
N SER A 193 10.30 2.52 8.90
CA SER A 193 11.21 3.45 9.59
C SER A 193 10.56 4.79 9.99
N GLN A 194 9.22 4.89 10.02
CA GLN A 194 8.48 6.10 10.40
C GLN A 194 7.75 5.96 11.74
N VAL A 195 8.26 5.15 12.66
CA VAL A 195 7.85 5.26 14.07
C VAL A 195 8.73 6.33 14.70
N VAL A 196 8.20 7.55 14.72
CA VAL A 196 8.74 8.67 15.49
C VAL A 196 8.68 8.27 16.97
N GLU A 197 9.84 8.25 17.65
CA GLU A 197 9.88 8.29 19.11
C GLU A 197 9.12 9.56 19.54
N ALA A 198 8.01 9.38 20.24
CA ALA A 198 7.41 10.48 20.97
C ALA A 198 8.37 10.83 22.12
N GLU A 199 8.92 12.03 22.10
CA GLU A 199 9.60 12.61 23.26
C GLU A 199 8.60 12.63 24.42
N GLU A 200 8.92 11.91 25.50
CA GLU A 200 8.29 12.11 26.81
C GLU A 200 8.76 13.47 27.37
N GLU A 201 7.81 14.17 27.98
CA GLU A 201 7.85 15.56 28.47
C GLU A 201 9.11 16.01 29.23
#